data_AF-A0A2V2SBC6-F1
#
_entry.id   AF-A0A2V2SBC6-F1
#
_cell.length_a   1.000
_cell.length_b   1.000
_cell.length_c   1.000
_cell.angle_alpha   90.00
_cell.angle_beta   90.00
_cell.angle_gamma   90.00
#
_symmetry.space_group_name_H-M   'P 1'
#
loop_
_entity.id
_entity.type
_entity.pdbx_description
1 polymer ?
#
loop_
_entity_poly.entity_id
_entity_poly.type
_entity_poly.pdbx_seq_one_letter_code
_entity_poly.pdbx_strand_id
1 'polypeptide(L)'
;MALRPFPLRGQKVATEAAAAAATNALIHSLIGPDGKLNSKGRRFSTPAYNREALRLVIQEANTAAAQLHLPEKLPITEQDLTRVFISGYGMSLMWLGAIGNVHTRDYGYFVSVDHKLSFVEGAHQDQDRLEWAAHYRWPKSKLDKQVAYQLATQWLAAAQMDVIALNRDCHSRVELDSFTNSGKNSEEFVPIYEVFWESAQNREEGYGSVASVTLFSPTRTLISLRVEDSRYIKRPPLVFTNLGALLSEGKRK
;
A
#
# COMPACT_ATOMS: atom_id res chain seq x y z
N MET A 1 56.86 0.13 2.19
CA MET A 1 55.62 -0.03 1.38
C MET A 1 54.97 -1.33 1.82
N ALA A 2 54.03 -1.28 2.78
CA ALA A 2 53.45 -2.46 3.40
C ALA A 2 52.23 -2.94 2.61
N LEU A 3 52.28 -4.19 2.14
CA LEU A 3 51.17 -4.88 1.47
C LEU A 3 50.02 -5.05 2.46
N ARG A 4 48.86 -4.43 2.17
CA ARG A 4 47.64 -4.69 2.92
C ARG A 4 47.15 -6.12 2.61
N PRO A 5 46.78 -6.92 3.61
CA PRO A 5 46.24 -8.26 3.37
C PRO A 5 44.84 -8.14 2.74
N PHE A 6 44.65 -8.83 1.62
CA PHE A 6 43.33 -9.06 1.03
C PHE A 6 42.49 -9.91 2.00
N PRO A 7 41.25 -9.52 2.34
CA PRO A 7 40.38 -10.37 3.13
C PRO A 7 40.06 -11.65 2.34
N LEU A 8 40.37 -12.78 2.96
CA LEU A 8 40.18 -14.12 2.41
C LEU A 8 38.69 -14.37 2.15
N ARG A 9 38.39 -14.78 0.91
CA ARG A 9 37.05 -15.16 0.42
C ARG A 9 36.31 -16.15 1.34
N GLY A 10 37.03 -16.95 2.12
CA GLY A 10 36.48 -17.90 3.10
C GLY A 10 35.93 -17.30 4.40
N GLN A 11 36.40 -16.12 4.82
CA GLN A 11 35.90 -15.48 6.05
C GLN A 11 34.46 -14.96 5.87
N LYS A 12 34.15 -14.44 4.67
CA LYS A 12 32.81 -13.92 4.33
C LYS A 12 31.75 -15.04 4.30
N VAL A 13 32.10 -16.20 3.75
CA VAL A 13 31.21 -17.38 3.66
C VAL A 13 30.90 -17.96 5.06
N ALA A 14 31.91 -18.04 5.93
CA ALA A 14 31.71 -18.52 7.30
C ALA A 14 30.83 -17.56 8.13
N THR A 15 30.97 -16.24 7.94
CA THR A 15 30.12 -15.25 8.61
C THR A 15 28.66 -15.26 8.11
N GLU A 16 28.43 -15.52 6.82
CA GLU A 16 27.08 -15.62 6.25
C GLU A 16 26.36 -16.89 6.72
N ALA A 17 27.06 -18.02 6.80
CA ALA A 17 26.51 -19.28 7.32
C ALA A 17 26.16 -19.19 8.82
N ALA A 18 27.02 -18.56 9.63
CA ALA A 18 26.76 -18.33 11.05
C ALA A 18 25.58 -17.37 11.29
N ALA A 19 25.46 -16.32 10.47
CA ALA A 19 24.32 -15.41 10.50
C ALA A 19 23.01 -16.14 10.15
N ALA A 20 23.01 -16.95 9.08
CA ALA A 20 21.84 -17.73 8.67
C ALA A 20 21.39 -18.75 9.74
N ALA A 21 22.33 -19.43 10.40
CA ALA A 21 22.03 -20.35 11.50
C ALA A 21 21.43 -19.62 12.72
N ALA A 22 21.96 -18.45 13.06
CA ALA A 22 21.44 -17.61 14.15
C ALA A 22 20.05 -17.04 13.83
N THR A 23 19.79 -16.70 12.57
CA THR A 23 18.46 -16.28 12.08
C THR A 23 17.47 -17.43 12.17
N ASN A 24 17.83 -18.65 11.77
CA ASN A 24 16.95 -19.82 11.88
C ASN A 24 16.62 -20.17 13.33
N ALA A 25 17.61 -20.18 14.22
CA ALA A 25 17.37 -20.41 15.65
C ALA A 25 16.46 -19.33 16.27
N LEU A 26 16.62 -18.07 15.84
CA LEU A 26 15.74 -16.98 16.24
C LEU A 26 14.32 -17.21 15.74
N ILE A 27 14.12 -17.47 14.43
CA ILE A 27 12.81 -17.74 13.85
C ILE A 27 12.11 -18.90 14.56
N HIS A 28 12.80 -19.99 14.84
CA HIS A 28 12.24 -21.12 15.60
C HIS A 28 11.78 -20.71 17.02
N SER A 29 12.51 -19.83 17.71
CA SER A 29 12.09 -19.33 19.03
C SER A 29 10.88 -18.39 19.00
N LEU A 30 10.53 -17.88 17.82
CA LEU A 30 9.37 -17.01 17.60
C LEU A 30 8.10 -17.80 17.26
N ILE A 31 8.23 -19.09 16.95
CA ILE A 31 7.13 -19.99 16.64
C ILE A 31 6.70 -20.71 17.92
N GLY A 32 5.41 -20.68 18.23
CA GLY A 32 4.80 -21.41 19.34
C GLY A 32 4.61 -22.90 19.03
N PRO A 33 4.20 -23.70 20.02
CA PRO A 33 3.94 -25.13 19.84
C PRO A 33 2.87 -25.44 18.78
N ASP A 34 2.00 -24.47 18.47
CA ASP A 34 0.94 -24.55 17.47
C ASP A 34 1.41 -24.24 16.04
N GLY A 35 2.72 -24.03 15.83
CA GLY A 35 3.29 -23.66 14.54
C GLY A 35 3.05 -22.20 14.13
N LYS A 36 2.47 -21.36 15.01
CA LYS A 36 2.17 -19.94 14.74
C LYS A 36 3.13 -19.03 15.48
N LEU A 37 3.22 -17.76 15.07
CA LEU A 37 4.04 -16.79 15.79
C LEU A 37 3.49 -16.52 17.22
N ASN A 38 4.34 -16.75 18.23
CA ASN A 38 4.04 -16.40 19.61
C ASN A 38 4.02 -14.86 19.80
N SER A 39 3.62 -14.37 20.98
CA SER A 39 3.48 -12.91 21.21
C SER A 39 4.79 -12.13 21.00
N LYS A 40 5.95 -12.74 21.27
CA LYS A 40 7.28 -12.16 21.00
C LYS A 40 7.58 -12.19 19.50
N GLY A 41 7.26 -13.29 18.83
CA GLY A 41 7.34 -13.46 17.39
C GLY A 41 6.58 -12.39 16.64
N ARG A 42 5.34 -12.14 17.02
CA ARG A 42 4.50 -11.10 16.39
C ARG A 42 5.09 -9.71 16.49
N ARG A 43 5.75 -9.38 17.60
CA ARG A 43 6.37 -8.06 17.82
C ARG A 43 7.82 -7.99 17.37
N PHE A 44 8.37 -9.07 16.83
CA PHE A 44 9.78 -9.13 16.49
C PHE A 44 10.10 -8.18 15.33
N SER A 45 11.11 -7.35 15.53
CA SER A 45 11.71 -6.50 14.51
C SER A 45 13.12 -6.07 14.93
N THR A 46 13.87 -5.48 14.01
CA THR A 46 15.16 -4.83 14.29
C THR A 46 15.19 -3.43 13.70
N PRO A 47 16.03 -2.51 14.23
CA PRO A 47 16.23 -1.20 13.62
C PRO A 47 16.71 -1.28 12.17
N ALA A 48 17.56 -2.27 11.84
CA ALA A 48 18.06 -2.46 10.49
C ALA A 48 16.96 -2.89 9.52
N TYR A 49 16.10 -3.84 9.91
CA TYR A 49 14.92 -4.19 9.14
C TYR A 49 13.99 -2.99 8.94
N ASN A 50 13.69 -2.24 10.01
CA ASN A 50 12.78 -1.10 9.92
C ASN A 50 13.28 -0.02 8.93
N ARG A 51 14.59 0.27 8.94
CA ARG A 51 15.20 1.20 7.99
C ARG A 51 15.12 0.71 6.55
N GLU A 52 15.43 -0.55 6.31
CA GLU A 52 15.36 -1.11 4.95
C GLU A 52 13.91 -1.20 4.45
N ALA A 53 12.97 -1.59 5.31
CA ALA A 53 11.55 -1.59 4.97
C ALA A 53 11.07 -0.19 4.60
N LEU A 54 11.44 0.84 5.38
CA LEU A 54 11.13 2.23 5.06
C LEU A 54 11.71 2.64 3.70
N ARG A 55 12.99 2.33 3.45
CA ARG A 55 13.64 2.62 2.17
C ARG A 55 12.90 2.00 0.98
N LEU A 56 12.48 0.74 1.10
CA LEU A 56 11.73 0.03 0.06
C LEU A 56 10.33 0.63 -0.14
N VAL A 57 9.63 0.99 0.94
CA VAL A 57 8.29 1.61 0.86
C VAL A 57 8.37 3.00 0.21
N ILE A 58 9.39 3.82 0.54
CA ILE A 58 9.61 5.13 -0.12
C ILE A 58 9.92 4.96 -1.61
N GLN A 59 10.75 3.97 -1.97
CA GLN A 59 11.06 3.67 -3.36
C GLN A 59 9.81 3.28 -4.15
N GLU A 60 8.94 2.49 -3.53
CA GLU A 60 7.69 2.06 -4.13
C GLU A 60 6.67 3.21 -4.24
N ALA A 61 6.58 4.05 -3.21
CA ALA A 61 5.77 5.27 -3.21
C ALA A 61 6.17 6.21 -4.36
N ASN A 62 7.47 6.44 -4.55
CA ASN A 62 7.99 7.23 -5.69
C ASN A 62 7.57 6.66 -7.04
N THR A 63 7.66 5.33 -7.20
CA THR A 63 7.29 4.66 -8.44
C THR A 63 5.80 4.83 -8.72
N ALA A 64 4.96 4.60 -7.72
CA ALA A 64 3.51 4.74 -7.86
C ALA A 64 3.08 6.19 -8.11
N ALA A 65 3.63 7.15 -7.37
CA ALA A 65 3.34 8.57 -7.54
C ALA A 65 3.71 9.05 -8.96
N ALA A 66 4.86 8.62 -9.49
CA ALA A 66 5.28 8.94 -10.86
C ALA A 66 4.34 8.33 -11.91
N GLN A 67 3.95 7.06 -11.75
CA GLN A 67 3.06 6.35 -12.69
C GLN A 67 1.64 6.92 -12.70
N LEU A 68 1.14 7.31 -11.54
CA LEU A 68 -0.17 7.92 -11.38
C LEU A 68 -0.19 9.41 -11.72
N HIS A 69 0.98 10.02 -11.97
CA HIS A 69 1.15 11.45 -12.17
C HIS A 69 0.53 12.28 -11.04
N LEU A 70 0.71 11.82 -9.78
CA LEU A 70 0.20 12.54 -8.62
C LEU A 70 0.91 13.88 -8.47
N PRO A 71 0.24 14.92 -7.92
CA PRO A 71 0.80 16.25 -7.69
C PRO A 71 1.79 16.26 -6.50
N GLU A 72 2.77 15.37 -6.54
CA GLU A 72 3.79 15.17 -5.52
C GLU A 72 5.12 15.81 -5.93
N LYS A 73 5.88 16.23 -4.93
CA LYS A 73 7.27 16.63 -5.15
C LYS A 73 8.13 15.35 -5.24
N LEU A 74 8.54 15.00 -6.45
CA LEU A 74 9.39 13.85 -6.70
C LEU A 74 10.89 14.24 -6.80
N PRO A 75 11.82 13.42 -6.28
CA PRO A 75 11.55 12.20 -5.51
C PRO A 75 11.08 12.53 -4.08
N ILE A 76 10.13 11.73 -3.58
CA ILE A 76 9.75 11.66 -2.16
C ILE A 76 10.97 11.13 -1.39
N THR A 77 11.41 11.88 -0.40
CA THR A 77 12.49 11.50 0.52
C THR A 77 11.96 11.38 1.95
N GLU A 78 12.78 10.88 2.89
CA GLU A 78 12.41 10.84 4.31
C GLU A 78 12.03 12.21 4.89
N GLN A 79 12.57 13.31 4.34
CA GLN A 79 12.27 14.67 4.80
C GLN A 79 10.88 15.15 4.38
N ASP A 80 10.30 14.56 3.34
CA ASP A 80 8.98 14.93 2.84
C ASP A 80 7.87 14.13 3.57
N LEU A 81 8.22 13.19 4.46
CA LEU A 81 7.26 12.33 5.15
C LEU A 81 6.66 13.01 6.38
N THR A 82 5.34 13.03 6.46
CA THR A 82 4.58 13.54 7.61
C THR A 82 4.25 12.45 8.62
N ARG A 83 4.14 11.19 8.15
CA ARG A 83 3.87 10.02 8.98
C ARG A 83 4.49 8.78 8.36
N VAL A 84 5.00 7.92 9.22
CA VAL A 84 5.57 6.63 8.86
C VAL A 84 5.03 5.55 9.79
N PHE A 85 4.63 4.42 9.22
CA PHE A 85 4.37 3.20 9.97
C PHE A 85 5.04 2.02 9.27
N ILE A 86 5.93 1.34 9.97
CA ILE A 86 6.54 0.09 9.50
C ILE A 86 6.13 -1.02 10.45
N SER A 87 5.46 -2.04 9.91
CA SER A 87 5.14 -3.26 10.63
C SER A 87 6.42 -3.94 11.07
N GLY A 88 6.48 -4.39 12.33
CA GLY A 88 7.57 -5.28 12.74
C GLY A 88 7.61 -6.52 11.85
N TYR A 89 8.80 -7.06 11.58
CA TYR A 89 8.97 -8.22 10.71
C TYR A 89 8.05 -9.40 11.07
N GLY A 90 7.84 -9.65 12.36
CA GLY A 90 6.89 -10.64 12.85
C GLY A 90 5.45 -10.41 12.37
N MET A 91 4.99 -9.16 12.38
CA MET A 91 3.67 -8.79 11.89
C MET A 91 3.58 -8.90 10.36
N SER A 92 4.64 -8.57 9.61
CA SER A 92 4.62 -8.65 8.15
C SER A 92 4.59 -10.08 7.60
N LEU A 93 4.87 -11.08 8.45
CA LEU A 93 4.67 -12.50 8.14
C LEU A 93 3.24 -12.98 8.44
N MET A 94 2.43 -12.14 9.09
CA MET A 94 1.04 -12.41 9.40
C MET A 94 0.11 -11.60 8.51
N TRP A 95 -1.20 -11.88 8.62
CA TRP A 95 -2.34 -11.11 8.09
C TRP A 95 -2.04 -10.22 6.89
N LEU A 96 -2.37 -10.73 5.71
CA LEU A 96 -2.22 -10.09 4.40
C LEU A 96 -0.78 -9.68 4.02
N GLY A 97 0.25 -9.85 4.85
CA GLY A 97 1.62 -9.51 4.46
C GLY A 97 1.86 -8.00 4.39
N ALA A 98 1.38 -7.24 5.37
CA ALA A 98 1.60 -5.80 5.41
C ALA A 98 3.02 -5.43 5.87
N ILE A 99 3.74 -4.66 5.08
CA ILE A 99 5.06 -4.11 5.44
C ILE A 99 4.91 -2.77 6.16
N GLY A 100 4.02 -1.90 5.68
CA GLY A 100 3.86 -0.58 6.26
C GLY A 100 3.30 0.45 5.28
N ASN A 101 3.33 1.71 5.71
CA ASN A 101 2.93 2.86 4.92
C ASN A 101 3.78 4.09 5.22
N VAL A 102 3.81 4.99 4.24
CA VAL A 102 4.39 6.32 4.37
C VAL A 102 3.38 7.34 3.88
N HIS A 103 3.36 8.50 4.53
CA HIS A 103 2.53 9.63 4.14
C HIS A 103 3.41 10.83 3.86
N THR A 104 3.15 11.50 2.74
CA THR A 104 3.63 12.85 2.44
C THR A 104 2.64 13.87 2.99
N ARG A 105 2.75 15.12 2.57
CA ARG A 105 1.71 16.12 2.83
C ARG A 105 0.42 15.79 2.09
N ASP A 106 0.51 15.25 0.87
CA ASP A 106 -0.62 15.21 -0.06
C ASP A 106 -1.20 13.78 -0.20
N TYR A 107 -0.39 12.72 -0.03
CA TYR A 107 -0.83 11.32 -0.14
C TYR A 107 -0.21 10.35 0.87
N GLY A 108 -0.90 9.24 1.12
CA GLY A 108 -0.42 8.05 1.81
C GLY A 108 -0.29 6.86 0.86
N TYR A 109 0.76 6.06 1.04
CA TYR A 109 1.12 4.91 0.21
C TYR A 109 1.26 3.66 1.09
N PHE A 110 0.51 2.60 0.78
CA PHE A 110 0.36 1.46 1.68
C PHE A 110 0.79 0.16 1.01
N VAL A 111 1.77 -0.49 1.62
CA VAL A 111 2.23 -1.83 1.26
C VAL A 111 1.59 -2.81 2.24
N SER A 112 0.33 -3.19 1.95
CA SER A 112 -0.53 -3.88 2.92
C SER A 112 -0.98 -5.28 2.50
N VAL A 113 -0.88 -5.61 1.20
CA VAL A 113 -1.39 -6.88 0.65
C VAL A 113 -0.28 -7.60 -0.09
N ASP A 114 0.10 -8.77 0.40
CA ASP A 114 1.12 -9.69 -0.08
C ASP A 114 2.48 -8.99 -0.33
N HIS A 115 2.88 -8.11 0.60
CA HIS A 115 4.07 -7.25 0.47
C HIS A 115 4.07 -6.32 -0.75
N LYS A 116 2.92 -6.07 -1.37
CA LYS A 116 2.76 -5.17 -2.53
C LYS A 116 2.08 -3.86 -2.11
N LEU A 117 2.37 -2.79 -2.85
CA LEU A 117 1.57 -1.57 -2.78
C LEU A 117 0.14 -1.88 -3.24
N SER A 118 -0.80 -1.67 -2.33
CA SER A 118 -2.20 -2.01 -2.53
C SER A 118 -3.13 -0.81 -2.43
N PHE A 119 -2.76 0.19 -1.61
CA PHE A 119 -3.58 1.40 -1.42
C PHE A 119 -2.77 2.69 -1.65
N VAL A 120 -3.47 3.69 -2.20
CA VAL A 120 -3.02 5.08 -2.30
C VAL A 120 -4.19 5.98 -1.87
N GLU A 121 -3.94 6.95 -1.00
CA GLU A 121 -4.98 7.79 -0.42
C GLU A 121 -4.53 9.24 -0.31
N GLY A 122 -5.38 10.19 -0.69
CA GLY A 122 -5.16 11.60 -0.40
C GLY A 122 -5.12 11.84 1.11
N ALA A 123 -4.24 12.73 1.56
CA ALA A 123 -4.02 12.99 2.99
C ALA A 123 -5.09 13.91 3.61
N HIS A 124 -5.87 14.61 2.78
CA HIS A 124 -6.80 15.67 3.22
C HIS A 124 -8.25 15.39 2.85
N GLN A 125 -8.64 14.12 2.66
CA GLN A 125 -9.92 13.78 2.02
C GLN A 125 -11.15 14.41 2.68
N ASP A 126 -11.22 14.49 4.01
CA ASP A 126 -12.37 15.09 4.71
C ASP A 126 -12.44 16.60 4.46
N GLN A 127 -11.31 17.29 4.55
CA GLN A 127 -11.22 18.72 4.29
C GLN A 127 -11.54 19.03 2.82
N ASP A 128 -10.97 18.26 1.89
CA ASP A 128 -11.20 18.40 0.45
C ASP A 128 -12.68 18.15 0.12
N ARG A 129 -13.29 17.10 0.70
CA ARG A 129 -14.73 16.82 0.54
C ARG A 129 -15.59 17.98 1.01
N LEU A 130 -15.28 18.56 2.17
CA LEU A 130 -16.02 19.71 2.69
C LEU A 130 -15.86 20.94 1.80
N GLU A 131 -14.66 21.22 1.32
CA GLU A 131 -14.38 22.33 0.40
C GLU A 131 -15.10 22.15 -0.94
N TRP A 132 -15.01 20.96 -1.55
CA TRP A 132 -15.73 20.66 -2.79
C TRP A 132 -17.23 20.70 -2.58
N ALA A 133 -17.71 20.24 -1.41
CA ALA A 133 -19.10 20.38 -1.03
C ALA A 133 -19.50 21.84 -0.79
N ALA A 134 -18.59 22.79 -0.58
CA ALA A 134 -18.95 24.22 -0.54
C ALA A 134 -19.01 24.84 -1.95
N HIS A 135 -18.14 24.41 -2.87
CA HIS A 135 -17.91 25.11 -4.13
C HIS A 135 -18.46 24.42 -5.39
N TYR A 136 -18.75 23.12 -5.34
CA TYR A 136 -19.16 22.34 -6.50
C TYR A 136 -20.51 21.68 -6.27
N ARG A 137 -21.55 22.26 -6.90
CA ARG A 137 -22.87 21.65 -7.08
C ARG A 137 -23.21 21.60 -8.55
N TRP A 138 -23.40 20.40 -9.06
CA TRP A 138 -23.75 20.16 -10.45
C TRP A 138 -25.17 19.62 -10.54
N PRO A 139 -25.96 20.03 -11.55
CA PRO A 139 -27.26 19.42 -11.79
C PRO A 139 -27.09 17.95 -12.19
N LYS A 140 -28.02 17.09 -11.80
CA LYS A 140 -28.03 15.64 -12.13
C LYS A 140 -27.95 15.35 -13.62
N SER A 141 -28.36 16.28 -14.48
CA SER A 141 -28.17 16.17 -15.93
C SER A 141 -26.70 16.07 -16.37
N LYS A 142 -25.75 16.50 -15.52
CA LYS A 142 -24.29 16.33 -15.74
C LYS A 142 -23.73 15.05 -15.12
N LEU A 143 -24.57 14.17 -14.58
CA LEU A 143 -24.11 12.91 -13.99
C LEU A 143 -23.56 11.99 -15.09
N ASP A 144 -22.22 11.88 -15.15
CA ASP A 144 -21.55 10.95 -16.05
C ASP A 144 -20.77 9.90 -15.27
N LYS A 145 -21.40 8.73 -15.08
CA LYS A 145 -20.78 7.57 -14.43
C LYS A 145 -19.74 6.88 -15.32
N GLN A 146 -19.88 7.00 -16.65
CA GLN A 146 -19.01 6.33 -17.60
C GLN A 146 -17.62 6.96 -17.60
N VAL A 147 -17.54 8.29 -17.58
CA VAL A 147 -16.28 9.02 -17.49
C VAL A 147 -15.56 8.71 -16.17
N ALA A 148 -16.29 8.64 -15.05
CA ALA A 148 -15.72 8.27 -13.76
C ALA A 148 -15.12 6.85 -13.79
N TYR A 149 -15.84 5.88 -14.35
CA TYR A 149 -15.35 4.51 -14.52
C TYR A 149 -14.10 4.44 -15.41
N GLN A 150 -14.09 5.15 -16.54
CA GLN A 150 -12.93 5.21 -17.43
C GLN A 150 -11.69 5.80 -16.74
N LEU A 151 -11.87 6.85 -15.95
CA LEU A 151 -10.76 7.45 -15.21
C LEU A 151 -10.25 6.51 -14.10
N ALA A 152 -11.15 5.86 -13.36
CA ALA A 152 -10.80 4.88 -12.34
C ALA A 152 -10.00 3.71 -12.91
N THR A 153 -10.45 3.14 -14.03
CA THR A 153 -9.73 2.06 -14.73
C THR A 153 -8.36 2.50 -15.25
N GLN A 154 -8.22 3.74 -15.74
CA GLN A 154 -6.93 4.30 -16.13
C GLN A 154 -5.96 4.39 -14.95
N TRP A 155 -6.39 4.88 -13.80
CA TRP A 155 -5.53 4.94 -12.62
C TRP A 155 -5.17 3.57 -12.06
N LEU A 156 -6.12 2.62 -12.01
CA LEU A 156 -5.82 1.24 -11.65
C LEU A 156 -4.75 0.64 -12.58
N ALA A 157 -4.90 0.81 -13.90
CA ALA A 157 -3.90 0.34 -14.86
C ALA A 157 -2.54 1.02 -14.67
N ALA A 158 -2.51 2.34 -14.45
CA ALA A 158 -1.28 3.10 -14.19
C ALA A 158 -0.58 2.66 -12.89
N ALA A 159 -1.35 2.37 -11.83
CA ALA A 159 -0.83 1.78 -10.59
C ALA A 159 -0.40 0.31 -10.74
N GLN A 160 -0.52 -0.28 -11.94
CA GLN A 160 -0.24 -1.68 -12.25
C GLN A 160 -1.18 -2.68 -11.54
N MET A 161 -2.48 -2.38 -11.54
CA MET A 161 -3.53 -3.31 -11.14
C MET A 161 -4.07 -4.07 -12.36
N ASP A 162 -4.55 -5.29 -12.17
CA ASP A 162 -5.11 -6.12 -13.23
C ASP A 162 -6.58 -5.76 -13.51
N VAL A 163 -6.79 -4.65 -14.20
CA VAL A 163 -8.13 -4.17 -14.58
C VAL A 163 -8.88 -5.19 -15.43
N ILE A 164 -8.18 -5.94 -16.28
CA ILE A 164 -8.81 -6.96 -17.14
C ILE A 164 -9.38 -8.08 -16.27
N ALA A 165 -8.59 -8.60 -15.34
CA ALA A 165 -9.05 -9.63 -14.42
C ALA A 165 -10.16 -9.11 -13.49
N LEU A 166 -10.02 -7.89 -12.96
CA LEU A 166 -11.07 -7.26 -12.13
C LEU A 166 -12.40 -7.16 -12.89
N ASN A 167 -12.39 -6.72 -14.15
CA ASN A 167 -13.61 -6.59 -14.96
C ASN A 167 -14.20 -7.94 -15.39
N ARG A 168 -13.39 -9.00 -15.42
CA ARG A 168 -13.85 -10.36 -15.71
C ARG A 168 -14.47 -11.02 -14.48
N ASP A 169 -13.82 -10.86 -13.33
CA ASP A 169 -14.10 -11.64 -12.12
C ASP A 169 -15.04 -10.92 -11.15
N CYS A 170 -15.17 -9.60 -11.26
CA CYS A 170 -15.98 -8.76 -10.38
C CYS A 170 -17.08 -8.02 -11.13
N HIS A 171 -18.17 -7.72 -10.43
CA HIS A 171 -19.16 -6.76 -10.89
C HIS A 171 -18.70 -5.35 -10.54
N SER A 172 -18.59 -4.47 -11.54
CA SER A 172 -18.25 -3.06 -11.31
C SER A 172 -19.50 -2.20 -11.15
N ARG A 173 -19.51 -1.31 -10.15
CA ARG A 173 -20.57 -0.29 -9.98
C ARG A 173 -19.97 1.09 -9.75
N VAL A 174 -20.71 2.12 -10.17
CA VAL A 174 -20.34 3.52 -9.99
C VAL A 174 -21.45 4.25 -9.25
N GLU A 175 -21.07 4.91 -8.16
CA GLU A 175 -21.96 5.66 -7.29
C GLU A 175 -21.41 7.06 -7.02
N LEU A 176 -22.26 7.91 -6.46
CA LEU A 176 -21.82 9.16 -5.89
C LEU A 176 -21.41 8.92 -4.46
N ASP A 177 -20.36 9.61 -4.00
CA ASP A 177 -19.88 9.55 -2.63
C ASP A 177 -21.04 9.82 -1.66
N SER A 178 -21.34 8.80 -0.85
CA SER A 178 -22.49 8.80 0.05
C SER A 178 -22.34 9.82 1.17
N PHE A 179 -21.11 10.09 1.62
CA PHE A 179 -20.86 11.05 2.70
C PHE A 179 -21.30 12.46 2.31
N THR A 180 -20.89 12.93 1.14
CA THR A 180 -21.20 14.28 0.64
C THR A 180 -22.59 14.40 0.01
N ASN A 181 -23.16 13.30 -0.47
CA ASN A 181 -24.44 13.28 -1.18
C ASN A 181 -25.58 12.59 -0.43
N SER A 182 -25.39 12.18 0.83
CA SER A 182 -26.45 11.57 1.65
C SER A 182 -27.57 12.57 1.98
N GLY A 183 -28.80 12.07 2.01
CA GLY A 183 -29.93 12.78 2.64
C GLY A 183 -30.62 13.86 1.80
N LYS A 184 -30.38 13.97 0.48
CA LYS A 184 -31.11 14.94 -0.35
C LYS A 184 -31.70 14.32 -1.62
N ASN A 185 -33.03 14.40 -1.78
CA ASN A 185 -33.68 14.47 -3.09
C ASN A 185 -33.34 15.81 -3.75
N SER A 186 -32.05 16.02 -3.98
CA SER A 186 -31.49 17.23 -4.58
C SER A 186 -31.38 17.00 -6.08
N GLU A 187 -31.85 17.94 -6.88
CA GLU A 187 -31.59 17.99 -8.33
C GLU A 187 -30.10 18.22 -8.64
N GLU A 188 -29.29 18.46 -7.61
CA GLU A 188 -27.85 18.69 -7.68
C GLU A 188 -27.05 17.65 -6.88
N PHE A 189 -25.75 17.54 -7.18
CA PHE A 189 -24.82 16.67 -6.48
C PHE A 189 -23.40 17.25 -6.45
N VAL A 190 -22.57 16.75 -5.53
CA VAL A 190 -21.12 16.98 -5.53
C VAL A 190 -20.47 15.93 -6.43
N PRO A 191 -19.67 16.30 -7.45
CA PRO A 191 -19.14 15.37 -8.45
C PRO A 191 -17.95 14.53 -7.95
N ILE A 192 -18.15 13.89 -6.79
CA ILE A 192 -17.28 12.88 -6.20
C ILE A 192 -17.92 11.52 -6.49
N TYR A 193 -17.16 10.67 -7.16
CA TYR A 193 -17.60 9.35 -7.59
C TYR A 193 -16.85 8.28 -6.83
N GLU A 194 -17.54 7.19 -6.54
CA GLU A 194 -16.96 5.96 -6.01
C GLU A 194 -17.19 4.85 -7.03
N VAL A 195 -16.11 4.22 -7.46
CA VAL A 195 -16.12 3.11 -8.39
C VAL A 195 -15.67 1.87 -7.63
N PHE A 196 -16.51 0.83 -7.61
CA PHE A 196 -16.27 -0.40 -6.87
C PHE A 196 -16.19 -1.59 -7.81
N TRP A 197 -15.37 -2.57 -7.46
CA TRP A 197 -15.35 -3.91 -8.03
C TRP A 197 -15.65 -4.92 -6.92
N GLU A 198 -16.75 -5.66 -7.06
CA GLU A 198 -17.22 -6.61 -6.05
C GLU A 198 -17.23 -8.02 -6.63
N SER A 199 -16.59 -8.97 -5.95
CA SER A 199 -16.68 -10.39 -6.30
C SER A 199 -18.09 -10.92 -6.00
N ALA A 200 -18.48 -12.02 -6.65
CA ALA A 200 -19.76 -12.68 -6.34
C ALA A 200 -19.87 -13.02 -4.85
N GLN A 201 -18.81 -13.61 -4.29
CA GLN A 201 -18.71 -13.95 -2.87
C GLN A 201 -18.87 -12.72 -1.96
N ASN A 202 -18.14 -11.63 -2.22
CA ASN A 202 -18.21 -10.46 -1.35
C ASN A 202 -19.61 -9.83 -1.32
N ARG A 203 -20.36 -9.87 -2.43
CA ARG A 203 -21.74 -9.39 -2.46
C ARG A 203 -22.67 -10.29 -1.66
N GLU A 204 -22.47 -11.60 -1.71
CA GLU A 204 -23.27 -12.57 -0.95
C GLU A 204 -23.01 -12.47 0.55
N GLU A 205 -21.74 -12.25 0.94
CA GLU A 205 -21.31 -12.25 2.33
C GLU A 205 -21.28 -10.84 2.96
N GLY A 206 -21.42 -9.78 2.15
CA GLY A 206 -21.36 -8.39 2.61
C GLY A 206 -19.94 -7.89 2.96
N TYR A 207 -18.89 -8.52 2.42
CA TYR A 207 -17.48 -8.25 2.75
C TYR A 207 -16.84 -7.06 2.01
N GLY A 208 -17.65 -6.16 1.45
CA GLY A 208 -17.17 -4.95 0.76
C GLY A 208 -16.56 -5.23 -0.63
N SER A 209 -15.85 -4.27 -1.20
CA SER A 209 -15.30 -4.37 -2.56
C SER A 209 -13.89 -4.98 -2.59
N VAL A 210 -13.59 -5.76 -3.63
CA VAL A 210 -12.24 -6.27 -3.96
C VAL A 210 -11.31 -5.13 -4.37
N ALA A 211 -11.84 -4.15 -5.10
CA ALA A 211 -11.13 -2.93 -5.44
C ALA A 211 -12.08 -1.74 -5.41
N SER A 212 -11.55 -0.56 -5.10
CA SER A 212 -12.30 0.68 -5.17
C SER A 212 -11.42 1.86 -5.59
N VAL A 213 -12.04 2.83 -6.24
CA VAL A 213 -11.44 4.12 -6.57
C VAL A 213 -12.43 5.22 -6.24
N THR A 214 -12.02 6.19 -5.44
CA THR A 214 -12.78 7.41 -5.16
C THR A 214 -12.10 8.60 -5.84
N LEU A 215 -12.88 9.43 -6.52
CA LEU A 215 -12.34 10.51 -7.33
C LEU A 215 -13.24 11.75 -7.36
N PHE A 216 -12.61 12.90 -7.50
CA PHE A 216 -13.29 14.16 -7.76
C PHE A 216 -13.15 14.55 -9.23
N SER A 217 -14.27 14.54 -9.94
CA SER A 217 -14.31 14.66 -11.41
C SER A 217 -13.84 16.02 -11.96
N PRO A 218 -14.21 17.19 -11.39
CA PRO A 218 -13.92 18.50 -11.97
C PRO A 218 -12.43 18.76 -12.24
N THR A 219 -11.56 18.33 -11.34
CA THR A 219 -10.10 18.49 -11.45
C THR A 219 -9.39 17.17 -11.74
N ARG A 220 -10.14 16.07 -11.93
CA ARG A 220 -9.60 14.71 -12.07
C ARG A 220 -8.65 14.35 -10.91
N THR A 221 -9.08 14.63 -9.69
CA THR A 221 -8.28 14.35 -8.50
C THR A 221 -8.57 12.93 -8.01
N LEU A 222 -7.51 12.12 -7.87
CA LEU A 222 -7.58 10.83 -7.19
C LEU A 222 -7.66 11.07 -5.67
N ILE A 223 -8.76 10.64 -5.05
CA ILE A 223 -8.96 10.71 -3.60
C ILE A 223 -8.45 9.42 -2.95
N SER A 224 -8.81 8.27 -3.50
CA SER A 224 -8.30 6.99 -3.03
C SER A 224 -8.34 5.93 -4.13
N LEU A 225 -7.42 4.98 -4.04
CA LEU A 225 -7.37 3.75 -4.83
C LEU A 225 -7.03 2.61 -3.88
N ARG A 226 -7.82 1.54 -3.91
CA ARG A 226 -7.60 0.36 -3.07
C ARG A 226 -7.80 -0.93 -3.84
N VAL A 227 -6.94 -1.92 -3.60
CA VAL A 227 -7.10 -3.31 -4.05
C VAL A 227 -6.78 -4.26 -2.89
N GLU A 228 -7.76 -5.03 -2.45
CA GLU A 228 -7.70 -5.86 -1.24
C GLU A 228 -7.21 -7.30 -1.52
N ASP A 229 -7.15 -7.72 -2.78
CA ASP A 229 -6.76 -9.07 -3.19
C ASP A 229 -5.51 -9.04 -4.09
N SER A 230 -4.45 -9.73 -3.64
CA SER A 230 -3.13 -9.70 -4.27
C SER A 230 -3.10 -10.27 -5.69
N ARG A 231 -4.10 -11.07 -6.07
CA ARG A 231 -4.22 -11.64 -7.42
C ARG A 231 -4.46 -10.57 -8.48
N TYR A 232 -5.02 -9.43 -8.10
CA TYR A 232 -5.25 -8.29 -9.00
C TYR A 232 -4.16 -7.23 -8.92
N ILE A 233 -3.08 -7.46 -8.15
CA ILE A 233 -1.95 -6.52 -8.02
C ILE A 233 -0.77 -7.07 -8.81
N LYS A 234 -0.48 -6.47 -9.97
CA LYS A 234 0.65 -6.89 -10.85
C LYS A 234 2.00 -6.37 -10.37
N ARG A 235 2.00 -5.45 -9.41
CA ARG A 235 3.21 -4.94 -8.79
C ARG A 235 3.99 -6.09 -8.14
N PRO A 236 5.33 -6.12 -8.28
CA PRO A 236 6.13 -7.10 -7.58
C PRO A 236 6.05 -6.87 -6.06
N PRO A 237 6.06 -7.93 -5.23
CA PRO A 237 6.20 -7.76 -3.79
C PRO A 237 7.56 -7.14 -3.46
N LEU A 238 7.64 -6.37 -2.38
CA LEU A 238 8.91 -5.85 -1.89
C LEU A 238 9.75 -6.99 -1.33
N VAL A 239 11.02 -7.07 -1.77
CA VAL A 239 11.94 -8.15 -1.40
C VAL A 239 13.13 -7.60 -0.64
N PHE A 240 13.39 -8.19 0.53
CA PHE A 240 14.58 -7.92 1.35
C PHE A 240 15.74 -8.83 0.91
N THR A 241 16.76 -8.26 0.28
CA THR A 241 17.87 -9.04 -0.31
C THR A 241 18.84 -9.63 0.72
N ASN A 242 18.90 -9.07 1.93
CA ASN A 242 19.82 -9.47 3.00
C ASN A 242 19.09 -9.67 4.35
N LEU A 243 17.86 -10.20 4.30
CA LEU A 243 16.95 -10.29 5.44
C LEU A 243 17.57 -10.93 6.70
N GLY A 244 18.31 -12.03 6.54
CA GLY A 244 18.98 -12.69 7.67
C GLY A 244 19.94 -11.75 8.43
N ALA A 245 20.71 -10.94 7.70
CA ALA A 245 21.61 -9.95 8.28
C ALA A 245 20.82 -8.84 9.00
N LEU A 246 19.79 -8.29 8.34
CA LEU A 246 18.94 -7.25 8.92
C LEU A 246 18.33 -7.68 10.26
N LEU A 247 17.88 -8.94 10.37
CA LEU A 247 17.24 -9.46 11.58
C LEU A 247 18.24 -9.88 12.67
N SER A 248 19.53 -9.98 12.35
CA SER A 248 20.60 -10.29 13.30
C SER A 248 21.23 -9.04 13.95
N GLU A 249 21.05 -7.88 13.32
CA GLU A 249 21.61 -6.60 13.75
C GLU A 249 20.80 -6.03 14.94
N GLY A 250 21.25 -6.33 16.15
CA GLY A 250 20.59 -5.94 17.40
C GLY A 250 20.98 -6.79 18.62
N LYS A 251 21.67 -7.92 18.42
CA LYS A 251 22.13 -8.82 19.49
C LYS A 251 23.52 -8.49 20.05
N ARG A 252 24.16 -7.36 19.71
CA ARG A 252 25.41 -6.95 20.39
C ARG A 252 25.09 -6.29 21.73
N LYS A 253 24.88 -7.10 22.76
CA LYS A 253 25.20 -6.79 24.15
C LYS A 253 25.78 -8.02 24.80
#